data_AF-A0A6P2G7H2-F1
#
_entry.id   AF-A0A6P2G7H2-F1
#
_cell.length_a   1.000
_cell.length_b   1.000
_cell.length_c   1.000
_cell.angle_alpha   90.00
_cell.angle_beta   90.00
_cell.angle_gamma   90.00
#
_symmetry.space_group_name_H-M   'P 1'
#
loop_
_entity.id
_entity.type
_entity.pdbx_description
1 polymer ?
#
loop_
_entity_poly.entity_id
_entity_poly.type
_entity_poly.pdbx_seq_one_letter_code
_entity_poly.pdbx_strand_id
1 'polypeptide(L)'
;MNESQRNADSGDANARADTIREGAVRWLLWLRTGDTTAREFDAFRRWRAQSDEHARTVRELIWMWAVLETVGRQEPGEPPRTH
;
A
#
# COMPACT_ATOMS: atom_id res chain seq x y z
N MET A 1 -29.55 20.34 -2.18
CA MET A 1 -28.12 19.96 -2.20
C MET A 1 -27.64 20.10 -3.64
N ASN A 2 -26.65 20.95 -3.90
CA ASN A 2 -26.27 21.39 -5.25
C ASN A 2 -25.09 20.57 -5.79
N GLU A 3 -25.05 20.33 -7.11
CA GLU A 3 -24.03 19.51 -7.79
C GLU A 3 -22.59 20.04 -7.58
N SER A 4 -22.43 21.36 -7.45
CA SER A 4 -21.14 21.99 -7.13
C SER A 4 -20.60 21.61 -5.75
N GLN A 5 -21.48 21.43 -4.76
CA GLN A 5 -21.07 21.06 -3.40
C GLN A 5 -20.67 19.57 -3.32
N ARG A 6 -21.35 18.71 -4.09
CA ARG A 6 -20.98 17.29 -4.21
C ARG A 6 -19.60 17.12 -4.86
N ASN A 7 -19.29 17.88 -5.91
CA ASN A 7 -17.97 17.76 -6.57
C ASN A 7 -16.82 18.24 -5.67
N ALA A 8 -17.02 19.29 -4.89
CA ALA A 8 -16.01 19.76 -3.93
C ALA A 8 -15.75 18.75 -2.80
N ASP A 9 -16.82 18.17 -2.24
CA ASP A 9 -16.74 17.10 -1.22
C ASP A 9 -16.02 15.85 -1.76
N SER A 10 -16.35 15.42 -2.98
CA SER A 10 -15.64 14.33 -3.67
C SER A 10 -14.16 14.66 -3.93
N GLY A 11 -13.83 15.92 -4.23
CA GLY A 11 -12.45 16.36 -4.44
C GLY A 11 -11.61 16.27 -3.17
N ASP A 12 -12.15 16.72 -2.03
CA ASP A 12 -11.49 16.63 -0.73
C ASP A 12 -11.32 15.16 -0.28
N ALA A 13 -12.34 14.32 -0.50
CA ALA A 13 -12.26 12.88 -0.22
C ALA A 13 -11.16 12.19 -1.05
N ASN A 14 -11.04 12.52 -2.34
CA ASN A 14 -9.99 11.96 -3.20
C ASN A 14 -8.59 12.42 -2.76
N ALA A 15 -8.41 13.69 -2.39
CA ALA A 15 -7.13 14.19 -1.89
C ALA A 15 -6.70 13.50 -0.58
N ARG A 16 -7.66 13.21 0.31
CA ARG A 16 -7.42 12.44 1.53
C ARG A 16 -7.02 10.99 1.21
N ALA A 17 -7.76 10.33 0.33
CA ALA A 17 -7.46 8.96 -0.09
C ALA A 17 -6.07 8.86 -0.74
N ASP A 18 -5.66 9.87 -1.50
CA ASP A 18 -4.34 9.95 -2.11
C ASP A 18 -3.24 10.11 -1.05
N THR A 19 -3.43 11.01 -0.07
CA THR A 19 -2.51 11.17 1.06
C THR A 19 -2.32 9.88 1.86
N ILE A 20 -3.42 9.14 2.11
CA ILE A 20 -3.38 7.85 2.81
C ILE A 20 -2.63 6.81 1.99
N ARG A 21 -2.86 6.78 0.67
CA ARG A 21 -2.16 5.89 -0.26
C ARG A 21 -0.66 6.15 -0.29
N GLU A 22 -0.25 7.42 -0.43
CA GLU A 22 1.15 7.80 -0.37
C GLU A 22 1.80 7.39 0.95
N GLY A 23 1.10 7.61 2.08
CA GLY A 23 1.55 7.16 3.40
C GLY A 23 1.73 5.65 3.48
N ALA A 24 0.78 4.86 2.95
CA ALA A 24 0.85 3.41 2.93
C ALA A 24 2.04 2.91 2.09
N VAL A 25 2.27 3.48 0.91
CA VAL A 25 3.41 3.14 0.04
C VAL A 25 4.72 3.47 0.74
N ARG A 26 4.83 4.65 1.35
CA ARG A 26 6.04 5.05 2.09
C ARG A 26 6.35 4.09 3.23
N TRP A 27 5.35 3.71 4.02
CA TRP A 27 5.52 2.73 5.09
C TRP A 27 5.92 1.35 4.56
N LEU A 28 5.34 0.89 3.46
CA LEU A 28 5.68 -0.39 2.86
C LEU A 28 7.14 -0.43 2.38
N LEU A 29 7.59 0.62 1.69
CA LEU A 29 8.97 0.74 1.23
C LEU A 29 9.94 0.78 2.42
N TRP A 30 9.60 1.54 3.45
CA TRP A 30 10.40 1.65 4.67
C TRP A 30 10.48 0.32 5.44
N LEU A 31 9.39 -0.45 5.52
CA LEU A 31 9.43 -1.78 6.14
C LEU A 31 10.25 -2.78 5.32
N ARG A 32 10.33 -2.58 4.00
CA ARG A 32 11.02 -3.50 3.08
C ARG A 32 12.53 -3.31 3.03
N THR A 33 13.08 -2.16 3.44
CA THR A 33 14.53 -1.97 3.51
C THR A 33 15.21 -2.91 4.51
N GLY A 34 14.44 -3.54 5.41
CA GLY A 34 14.92 -4.61 6.31
C GLY A 34 15.58 -4.11 7.59
N ASP A 35 15.91 -2.82 7.68
CA ASP A 35 16.46 -2.16 8.88
C ASP A 35 15.39 -1.67 9.87
N THR A 36 14.14 -2.10 9.71
CA THR A 36 13.05 -1.60 10.55
C THR A 36 13.09 -2.20 11.95
N THR A 37 13.17 -1.32 12.94
CA THR A 37 13.14 -1.63 14.36
C THR A 37 11.71 -1.89 14.86
N ALA A 38 11.60 -2.55 16.01
CA ALA A 38 10.29 -2.75 16.68
C ALA A 38 9.54 -1.43 16.92
N ARG A 39 10.26 -0.33 17.19
CA ARG A 39 9.68 1.00 17.37
C ARG A 39 9.02 1.53 16.10
N GLU A 40 9.62 1.28 14.95
CA GLU A 40 9.05 1.68 13.65
C GLU A 40 7.86 0.83 13.28
N PHE A 41 7.88 -0.45 13.64
CA PHE A 41 6.71 -1.32 13.50
C PHE A 41 5.54 -0.85 14.39
N ASP A 42 5.81 -0.41 15.61
CA ASP A 42 4.79 0.19 16.48
C ASP A 42 4.28 1.53 15.93
N ALA A 43 5.16 2.36 15.35
CA ALA A 43 4.76 3.59 14.68
C ALA A 43 3.84 3.32 13.49
N PHE A 44 4.16 2.30 12.69
CA PHE A 44 3.30 1.82 11.61
C PHE A 44 1.95 1.32 12.14
N ARG A 45 1.93 0.53 13.22
CA ARG A 45 0.68 0.06 13.85
C ARG A 45 -0.20 1.21 14.32
N ARG A 46 0.39 2.24 14.94
CA ARG A 46 -0.33 3.45 15.36
C ARG A 46 -0.86 4.23 14.17
N TRP A 47 -0.07 4.36 13.10
CA TRP A 47 -0.50 5.02 11.87
C TRP A 47 -1.67 4.29 11.21
N ARG A 48 -1.58 2.96 11.09
CA ARG A 48 -2.66 2.12 10.53
C ARG A 48 -3.95 2.19 11.37
N ALA A 49 -3.83 2.39 12.68
CA ALA A 49 -4.97 2.47 13.59
C ALA A 49 -5.66 3.85 13.62
N GLN A 50 -5.18 4.83 12.84
CA GLN A 50 -5.80 6.17 12.81
C GLN A 50 -7.21 6.18 12.20
N SER A 51 -7.47 5.31 11.22
CA SER A 51 -8.78 5.18 10.56
C SER A 51 -8.90 3.84 9.84
N ASP A 52 -10.13 3.34 9.68
CA ASP A 52 -10.44 2.17 8.86
C ASP A 52 -9.95 2.32 7.41
N GLU A 53 -9.91 3.54 6.88
CA GLU A 53 -9.38 3.82 5.55
C GLU A 53 -7.88 3.50 5.46
N HIS A 54 -7.10 3.85 6.50
CA HIS A 54 -5.68 3.51 6.57
C HIS A 54 -5.48 2.00 6.64
N ALA A 55 -6.28 1.30 7.46
CA ALA A 55 -6.23 -0.15 7.56
C ALA A 55 -6.59 -0.85 6.24
N ARG A 56 -7.60 -0.35 5.53
CA ARG A 56 -8.03 -0.87 4.24
C ARG A 56 -6.97 -0.66 3.17
N THR A 57 -6.44 0.55 3.02
CA THR A 57 -5.39 0.86 2.02
C THR A 57 -4.15 0.02 2.24
N VAL A 58 -3.71 -0.16 3.49
CA VAL A 58 -2.58 -1.05 3.82
C VAL A 58 -2.86 -2.49 3.40
N ARG A 59 -4.06 -3.00 3.68
CA ARG A 59 -4.43 -4.38 3.33
C ARG A 59 -4.45 -4.59 1.82
N GLU A 60 -5.04 -3.67 1.07
CA GLU A 60 -5.08 -3.72 -0.40
C GLU A 60 -3.66 -3.68 -0.97
N LEU A 61 -2.80 -2.82 -0.44
CA LEU A 61 -1.42 -2.68 -0.88
C LEU A 61 -0.58 -3.93 -0.59
N ILE A 62 -0.71 -4.52 0.61
CA ILE A 62 -0.04 -5.79 0.95
C ILE A 62 -0.51 -6.92 0.01
N TRP A 63 -1.81 -6.98 -0.28
CA TRP A 63 -2.36 -8.01 -1.17
C TRP A 63 -1.85 -7.86 -2.61
N MET A 64 -1.87 -6.64 -3.16
CA MET A 64 -1.28 -6.36 -4.48
C MET A 64 0.19 -6.76 -4.53
N TRP A 65 0.93 -6.50 -3.45
CA TRP A 65 2.34 -6.81 -3.40
C TRP A 65 2.63 -8.30 -3.30
N ALA A 66 1.85 -9.04 -2.52
CA ALA A 66 1.91 -10.51 -2.51
C ALA A 66 1.61 -11.13 -3.88
N VAL A 67 0.67 -10.55 -4.65
CA VAL A 67 0.39 -10.98 -6.02
C VAL A 67 1.60 -10.73 -6.93
N LEU A 68 2.20 -9.54 -6.85
CA LEU A 68 3.38 -9.19 -7.67
C LEU A 68 4.61 -10.04 -7.31
N GLU A 69 4.85 -10.35 -6.03
CA GLU A 69 5.90 -11.29 -5.62
C GLU A 69 5.63 -12.70 -6.15
N THR A 70 4.36 -13.12 -6.19
CA THR A 70 3.97 -14.41 -6.78
C THR A 70 4.23 -14.44 -8.28
N VAL A 71 3.86 -13.38 -9.00
CA VAL A 71 4.08 -13.27 -10.46
C VAL A 71 5.56 -13.18 -10.80
N GLY A 72 6.35 -12.39 -10.06
CA GLY A 72 7.79 -12.26 -10.27
C GLY A 72 8.58 -13.54 -9.94
N ARG A 73 8.03 -14.44 -9.12
CA ARG A 73 8.60 -15.78 -8.89
C ARG A 73 8.31 -16.74 -10.05
N GLN A 74 7.30 -16.45 -10.88
CA GLN A 74 6.94 -17.27 -12.04
C GLN A 74 7.73 -16.92 -13.31
N GLU A 75 8.84 -16.16 -13.20
CA GLU A 75 9.85 -16.13 -14.26
C GLU A 75 10.16 -17.58 -14.64
N PRO A 76 9.79 -18.01 -15.86
CA PRO A 76 9.92 -19.40 -16.25
C PRO A 76 11.41 -19.71 -16.28
N GLY A 77 11.81 -20.65 -15.43
CA GLY A 77 13.11 -21.28 -15.50
C GLY A 77 13.43 -21.56 -16.97
N GLU A 78 14.51 -20.93 -17.42
CA GLU A 78 15.22 -21.26 -18.64
C GLU A 78 15.10 -22.76 -18.91
N PRO A 79 14.57 -23.21 -20.06
CA PRO A 79 14.56 -24.63 -20.35
C PRO A 79 16.02 -25.08 -20.36
N PRO A 80 16.35 -26.25 -19.77
CA PRO A 80 17.71 -26.78 -19.85
C PRO A 80 18.02 -26.93 -21.34
N ARG A 81 18.89 -26.06 -21.87
CA ARG A 81 19.50 -26.29 -23.18
C ARG A 81 20.28 -27.58 -23.03
N THR A 82 19.64 -28.67 -23.46
CA THR A 82 20.17 -30.01 -23.37
C THR A 82 20.93 -30.24 -24.66
N HIS A 83 22.25 -30.36 -24.50
CA HIS A 83 23.24 -31.00 -25.36
C HIS A 83 23.41 -30.50 -26.81
#